data_AF-A0A966SCP5-F1
#
_entry.id   AF-A0A966SCP5-F1
#
_cell.length_a   1.000
_cell.length_b   1.000
_cell.length_c   1.000
_cell.angle_alpha   90.00
_cell.angle_beta   90.00
_cell.angle_gamma   90.00
#
_symmetry.space_group_name_H-M   'P 1'
#
loop_
_entity.id
_entity.type
_entity.pdbx_description
1 polymer ?
#
loop_
_entity_poly.entity_id
_entity_poly.type
_entity_poly.pdbx_seq_one_letter_code
_entity_poly.pdbx_strand_id
1 'polypeptide(L)'
;MSAAAEHSVPSSVKIAPPPVELERQPLVLHNRSIGWISDHIAGICEGDAPKWWLPALIFSVSLLTMMGACIAYLIVSGVGVWGLNQPVAWAWDITNFVFWIGIGHAGTLISAILFLLRQKWRTSVNRAAEAMTLFAVACAGIFPLIHVGRIWYALWWLPPIPNNYDIWPQFRSPLLWDVFAVSTYGTVSLLFWYTGLIPDLATMRDRATSKVKKFLYGFFAFGWTGS
;
A
#
# COMPACT_ATOMS: atom_id res chain seq x y z
N MET A 1 12.30 -41.42 -11.15
CA MET A 1 11.83 -42.39 -10.14
C MET A 1 10.40 -42.00 -9.78
N SER A 2 9.52 -43.00 -9.91
CA SER A 2 8.08 -43.07 -9.62
C SER A 2 7.43 -41.93 -8.83
N ALA A 3 6.43 -41.29 -9.44
CA ALA A 3 5.39 -40.57 -8.71
C ALA A 3 4.47 -41.62 -8.07
N ALA A 4 4.39 -41.61 -6.75
CA ALA A 4 3.52 -42.47 -5.97
C ALA A 4 2.05 -42.20 -6.32
N ALA A 5 1.34 -43.28 -6.61
CA ALA A 5 -0.10 -43.35 -6.69
C ALA A 5 -0.70 -43.29 -5.28
N GLU A 6 -1.78 -42.53 -5.08
CA GLU A 6 -2.75 -42.80 -4.02
C GLU A 6 -4.17 -42.36 -4.43
N HIS A 7 -4.91 -43.38 -4.90
CA HIS A 7 -6.33 -43.65 -4.70
C HIS A 7 -7.34 -42.48 -4.64
N SER A 8 -7.87 -42.09 -5.79
CA SER A 8 -9.25 -41.60 -5.90
C SER A 8 -10.19 -42.79 -6.13
N VAL A 9 -11.17 -42.95 -5.24
CA VAL A 9 -12.30 -43.88 -5.43
C VAL A 9 -12.97 -43.53 -6.77
N PRO A 10 -13.20 -44.50 -7.69
CA PRO A 10 -13.85 -44.21 -8.95
C PRO A 10 -15.33 -43.87 -8.69
N SER A 11 -15.63 -42.59 -8.53
CA SER A 11 -17.02 -42.12 -8.57
C SER A 11 -17.55 -42.38 -9.98
N SER A 12 -18.54 -43.26 -10.11
CA SER A 12 -19.24 -43.57 -11.37
C SER A 12 -20.04 -42.41 -11.95
N VAL A 13 -20.02 -41.24 -11.28
CA VAL A 13 -20.65 -40.01 -11.72
C VAL A 13 -19.78 -39.39 -12.81
N LYS A 14 -20.19 -39.58 -14.07
CA LYS A 14 -19.70 -38.77 -15.20
C LYS A 14 -20.19 -37.35 -15.01
N ILE A 15 -19.38 -36.49 -14.40
CA ILE A 15 -19.65 -35.06 -14.33
C ILE A 15 -19.56 -34.54 -15.76
N ALA A 16 -20.69 -34.10 -16.33
CA ALA A 16 -20.68 -33.43 -17.62
C ALA A 16 -19.76 -32.19 -17.52
N PRO A 17 -18.89 -31.94 -18.53
CA PRO A 17 -18.11 -30.73 -18.53
C PRO A 17 -19.05 -29.53 -18.41
N PRO A 18 -18.68 -28.49 -17.66
CA PRO A 18 -19.49 -27.29 -17.55
C PRO A 18 -19.77 -26.74 -18.96
N PRO A 19 -20.97 -26.16 -19.20
CA PRO A 19 -21.26 -25.40 -20.41
C PRO A 19 -20.10 -24.44 -20.74
N VAL A 20 -19.86 -24.17 -22.03
CA VAL A 20 -18.75 -23.30 -22.48
C VAL A 20 -18.83 -21.91 -21.82
N GLU A 21 -20.04 -21.46 -21.47
CA GLU A 21 -20.32 -20.22 -20.76
C GLU A 21 -19.84 -20.20 -19.30
N LEU A 22 -19.64 -21.38 -18.70
CA LEU A 22 -19.19 -21.58 -17.32
C LEU A 22 -17.71 -21.99 -17.23
N GLU A 23 -17.02 -22.14 -18.37
CA GLU A 23 -15.58 -22.38 -18.39
C GLU A 23 -14.80 -21.13 -17.96
N ARG A 24 -13.93 -21.29 -16.96
CA ARG A 24 -13.09 -20.20 -16.48
C ARG A 24 -11.95 -19.96 -17.47
N GLN A 25 -11.91 -18.74 -18.00
CA GLN A 25 -10.78 -18.29 -18.80
C GLN A 25 -9.47 -18.37 -18.00
N PRO A 26 -8.36 -18.81 -18.62
CA PRO A 26 -7.07 -18.88 -17.96
C PRO A 26 -6.58 -17.46 -17.62
N LEU A 27 -6.24 -17.23 -16.35
CA LEU A 27 -5.76 -15.94 -15.86
C LEU A 27 -4.35 -15.60 -16.35
N VAL A 28 -3.55 -16.62 -16.65
CA VAL A 28 -2.20 -16.49 -17.22
C VAL A 28 -2.23 -17.07 -18.61
N LEU A 29 -2.07 -16.20 -19.61
CA LEU A 29 -2.06 -16.60 -21.01
C LEU A 29 -0.71 -17.22 -21.40
N HIS A 30 -0.70 -18.02 -22.46
CA HIS A 30 0.50 -18.58 -23.10
C HIS A 30 1.32 -19.59 -22.25
N ASN A 31 0.72 -20.25 -21.25
CA ASN A 31 1.36 -21.31 -20.44
C ASN A 31 2.83 -21.02 -20.07
N ARG A 32 3.09 -19.82 -19.53
CA ARG A 32 4.44 -19.38 -19.16
C ARG A 32 4.96 -20.18 -17.96
N SER A 33 6.26 -20.46 -17.94
CA SER A 33 6.92 -21.11 -16.80
C SER A 33 7.11 -20.13 -15.63
N ILE A 34 7.22 -20.66 -14.40
CA ILE A 34 7.48 -19.85 -13.19
C ILE A 34 8.83 -19.10 -13.28
N GLY A 35 9.84 -19.73 -13.89
CA GLY A 35 11.14 -19.09 -14.15
C GLY A 35 11.00 -17.87 -15.07
N TRP A 36 10.22 -17.99 -16.15
CA TRP A 36 9.98 -16.86 -17.07
C TRP A 36 9.32 -15.67 -16.35
N ILE A 37 8.34 -15.93 -15.47
CA ILE A 37 7.66 -14.88 -14.70
C ILE A 37 8.66 -14.19 -13.76
N SER A 38 9.47 -14.97 -13.05
CA SER A 38 10.48 -14.46 -12.12
C SER A 38 11.51 -13.59 -12.83
N ASP A 39 12.01 -14.05 -13.99
CA ASP A 39 12.97 -13.32 -14.81
C ASP A 39 12.36 -12.03 -15.38
N HIS A 40 11.10 -12.08 -15.80
CA HIS A 40 10.41 -10.92 -16.37
C HIS A 40 10.16 -9.83 -15.32
N ILE A 41 9.72 -10.20 -14.11
CA ILE A 41 9.48 -9.25 -13.01
C ILE A 41 10.80 -8.71 -12.47
N ALA A 42 11.77 -9.59 -12.21
CA ALA A 42 13.10 -9.18 -11.72
C ALA A 42 13.82 -8.26 -12.72
N GLY A 43 13.63 -8.48 -14.03
CA GLY A 43 14.17 -7.65 -15.09
C GLY A 43 13.75 -6.17 -15.01
N ILE A 44 12.56 -5.87 -14.45
CA ILE A 44 12.10 -4.49 -14.21
C ILE A 44 12.98 -3.78 -13.18
N CYS A 45 13.45 -4.51 -12.16
CA CYS A 45 14.28 -3.97 -11.08
C CYS A 45 15.79 -4.07 -11.37
N GLU A 46 16.22 -5.04 -12.18
CA GLU A 46 17.62 -5.27 -12.54
C GLU A 46 18.08 -4.40 -13.71
N GLY A 47 17.19 -4.12 -14.66
CA GLY A 47 17.48 -3.33 -15.86
C GLY A 47 17.64 -1.83 -15.60
N ASP A 48 18.19 -1.12 -16.59
CA ASP A 48 18.28 0.33 -16.55
C ASP A 48 16.88 0.96 -16.55
N ALA A 49 16.71 2.04 -15.77
CA ALA A 49 15.47 2.77 -15.76
C ALA A 49 15.16 3.29 -17.17
N PRO A 50 13.93 3.10 -17.68
CA PRO A 50 13.60 3.53 -19.02
C PRO A 50 13.68 5.05 -19.11
N LYS A 51 14.04 5.59 -20.28
CA LYS A 51 14.32 7.02 -20.46
C LYS A 51 13.16 7.94 -20.07
N TRP A 52 11.91 7.46 -20.10
CA TRP A 52 10.72 8.22 -19.69
C TRP A 52 10.55 8.31 -18.17
N TRP A 53 11.14 7.38 -17.41
CA TRP A 53 11.01 7.32 -15.95
C TRP A 53 11.67 8.53 -15.29
N LEU A 54 12.83 8.95 -15.78
CA LEU A 54 13.55 10.08 -15.21
C LEU A 54 12.79 11.43 -15.37
N PRO A 55 12.27 11.82 -16.56
CA PRO A 55 11.38 12.97 -16.69
C PRO A 55 10.14 12.90 -15.79
N ALA A 56 9.49 11.73 -15.71
CA ALA A 56 8.32 11.54 -14.87
C ALA A 56 8.65 11.70 -13.37
N LEU A 57 9.81 11.20 -12.94
CA LEU A 57 10.30 11.36 -11.58
C LEU A 57 10.61 12.84 -11.27
N ILE A 58 11.31 13.52 -12.17
CA ILE A 58 11.64 14.95 -12.00
C ILE A 58 10.38 15.78 -11.86
N PHE A 59 9.37 15.53 -12.70
CA PHE A 59 8.07 16.20 -12.61
C PHE A 59 7.34 15.89 -11.29
N SER A 60 7.37 14.64 -10.84
CA SER A 60 6.73 14.26 -9.57
C SER A 60 7.43 14.89 -8.36
N VAL A 61 8.77 14.93 -8.36
CA VAL A 61 9.58 15.54 -7.30
C VAL A 61 9.44 17.06 -7.28
N SER A 62 9.30 17.71 -8.44
CA SER A 62 9.06 19.16 -8.50
C SER A 62 7.71 19.52 -7.90
N LEU A 63 6.65 18.76 -8.18
CA LEU A 63 5.34 18.93 -7.54
C LEU A 63 5.38 18.66 -6.03
N LEU A 64 6.13 17.64 -5.59
CA LEU A 64 6.32 17.36 -4.16
C LEU A 64 7.04 18.52 -3.45
N THR A 65 8.05 19.10 -4.09
CA THR A 65 8.80 20.25 -3.57
C THR A 65 7.90 21.49 -3.48
N MET A 66 7.09 21.73 -4.52
CA MET A 66 6.10 22.80 -4.53
C MET A 66 5.08 22.62 -3.39
N MET A 67 4.57 21.40 -3.18
CA MET A 67 3.67 21.10 -2.06
C MET A 67 4.33 21.38 -0.72
N GLY A 68 5.58 20.95 -0.51
CA GLY A 68 6.35 21.25 0.71
C GLY A 68 6.50 22.74 0.97
N ALA A 69 6.78 23.53 -0.07
CA ALA A 69 6.85 24.99 0.01
C ALA A 69 5.49 25.62 0.37
N CYS A 70 4.40 25.15 -0.24
CA CYS A 70 3.04 25.60 0.10
C CYS A 70 2.65 25.26 1.54
N ILE A 71 3.01 24.08 2.05
CA ILE A 71 2.77 23.69 3.45
C ILE A 71 3.60 24.57 4.38
N ALA A 72 4.87 24.84 4.08
CA ALA A 72 5.69 25.74 4.87
C ALA A 72 5.08 27.15 4.94
N TYR A 73 4.60 27.67 3.79
CA TYR A 73 3.90 28.95 3.73
C TYR A 73 2.60 28.95 4.56
N LEU A 74 1.82 27.87 4.51
CA LEU A 74 0.62 27.69 5.32
C LEU A 74 0.92 27.73 6.83
N ILE A 75 2.02 27.09 7.26
CA ILE A 75 2.42 27.04 8.67
C ILE A 75 2.83 28.42 9.19
N VAL A 76 3.54 29.20 8.36
CA VAL A 76 4.04 30.54 8.75
C VAL A 76 2.92 31.58 8.70
N SER A 77 2.08 31.56 7.65
CA SER A 77 1.05 32.57 7.42
C SER A 77 -0.30 32.24 8.08
N GLY A 78 -0.49 30.98 8.49
CA GLY A 78 -1.71 30.46 9.11
C GLY A 78 -2.73 29.91 8.11
N VAL A 79 -3.72 29.17 8.64
CA VAL A 79 -4.75 28.45 7.86
C VAL A 79 -5.68 29.38 7.07
N GLY A 80 -5.72 30.67 7.39
CA GLY A 80 -6.50 31.67 6.66
C GLY A 80 -6.10 31.83 5.18
N VAL A 81 -4.89 31.40 4.80
CA VAL A 81 -4.42 31.39 3.40
C VAL A 81 -5.32 30.57 2.48
N TRP A 82 -6.00 29.55 3.02
CA TRP A 82 -6.92 28.71 2.24
C TRP A 82 -8.22 29.40 1.85
N GLY A 83 -8.49 30.60 2.37
CA GLY A 83 -9.72 31.34 2.04
C GLY A 83 -10.98 30.70 2.62
N LEU A 84 -10.84 29.89 3.68
CA LEU A 84 -11.95 29.35 4.43
C LEU A 84 -12.74 30.50 5.07
N ASN A 85 -14.07 30.43 5.03
CA ASN A 85 -14.93 31.46 5.58
C ASN A 85 -16.03 30.83 6.43
N GLN A 86 -16.52 31.53 7.45
CA GLN A 86 -17.70 31.08 8.17
C GLN A 86 -18.94 31.28 7.27
N PRO A 87 -19.81 30.27 7.10
CA PRO A 87 -19.94 29.03 7.90
C PRO A 87 -19.16 27.80 7.37
N VAL A 88 -18.52 27.87 6.20
CA VAL A 88 -17.81 26.74 5.57
C VAL A 88 -16.33 26.75 5.98
N ALA A 89 -16.07 26.25 7.18
CA ALA A 89 -14.71 26.14 7.73
C ALA A 89 -13.91 24.93 7.18
N TRP A 90 -14.55 24.04 6.41
CA TRP A 90 -13.94 22.88 5.78
C TRP A 90 -14.30 22.85 4.29
N ALA A 91 -13.29 22.65 3.44
CA ALA A 91 -13.47 22.61 1.99
C ALA A 91 -12.48 21.61 1.39
N TRP A 92 -11.46 22.10 0.68
CA TRP A 92 -10.48 21.27 -0.02
C TRP A 92 -9.61 20.43 0.91
N ASP A 93 -9.37 20.88 2.12
CA ASP A 93 -8.61 20.18 3.15
C ASP A 93 -9.23 18.82 3.50
N ILE A 94 -10.48 18.81 3.98
CA ILE A 94 -11.18 17.57 4.33
C ILE A 94 -11.62 16.80 3.09
N THR A 95 -12.01 17.49 2.01
CA THR A 95 -12.39 16.81 0.76
C THR A 95 -11.23 15.97 0.23
N ASN A 96 -10.01 16.52 0.20
CA ASN A 96 -8.84 15.76 -0.24
C ASN A 96 -8.45 14.67 0.78
N PHE A 97 -8.57 14.92 2.09
CA PHE A 97 -8.36 13.89 3.10
C PHE A 97 -9.22 12.64 2.85
N VAL A 98 -10.54 12.82 2.74
CA VAL A 98 -11.49 11.72 2.52
C VAL A 98 -11.27 11.08 1.15
N PHE A 99 -10.95 11.88 0.12
CA PHE A 99 -10.63 11.38 -1.22
C PHE A 99 -9.43 10.42 -1.21
N TRP A 100 -8.33 10.79 -0.56
CA TRP A 100 -7.14 9.94 -0.48
C TRP A 100 -7.37 8.68 0.35
N ILE A 101 -8.11 8.77 1.46
CA ILE A 101 -8.53 7.57 2.22
C ILE A 101 -9.40 6.65 1.35
N GLY A 102 -10.33 7.22 0.58
CA GLY A 102 -11.17 6.48 -0.37
C GLY A 102 -10.35 5.69 -1.41
N ILE A 103 -9.31 6.31 -2.00
CA ILE A 103 -8.38 5.63 -2.90
C ILE A 103 -7.68 4.47 -2.17
N GLY A 104 -7.24 4.70 -0.93
CA GLY A 104 -6.58 3.69 -0.12
C GLY A 104 -7.43 2.44 0.10
N HIS A 105 -8.75 2.58 0.30
CA HIS A 105 -9.63 1.44 0.54
C HIS A 105 -9.75 0.48 -0.64
N ALA A 106 -9.62 0.97 -1.88
CA ALA A 106 -9.64 0.11 -3.05
C ALA A 106 -8.49 -0.92 -3.01
N GLY A 107 -7.31 -0.51 -2.53
CA GLY A 107 -6.15 -1.39 -2.47
C GLY A 107 -6.27 -2.49 -1.41
N THR A 108 -6.80 -2.16 -0.24
CA THR A 108 -7.03 -3.15 0.84
C THR A 108 -8.18 -4.10 0.55
N LEU A 109 -9.20 -3.65 -0.20
CA LEU A 109 -10.23 -4.54 -0.73
C LEU A 109 -9.61 -5.59 -1.67
N ILE A 110 -8.74 -5.17 -2.59
CA ILE A 110 -8.09 -6.09 -3.54
C ILE A 110 -7.16 -7.08 -2.82
N SER A 111 -6.45 -6.64 -1.79
CA SER A 111 -5.45 -7.48 -1.13
C SER A 111 -6.03 -8.43 -0.09
N ALA A 112 -6.97 -7.96 0.74
CA ALA A 112 -7.54 -8.73 1.85
C ALA A 112 -8.90 -9.37 1.50
N ILE A 113 -9.87 -8.60 1.00
CA ILE A 113 -11.23 -9.11 0.77
C ILE A 113 -11.25 -10.14 -0.37
N LEU A 114 -10.57 -9.87 -1.48
CA LEU A 114 -10.48 -10.85 -2.58
C LEU A 114 -9.74 -12.12 -2.15
N PHE A 115 -8.82 -12.03 -1.19
CA PHE A 115 -8.17 -13.21 -0.62
C PHE A 115 -9.15 -14.05 0.19
N LEU A 116 -9.97 -13.43 1.05
CA LEU A 116 -11.03 -14.11 1.79
C LEU A 116 -12.05 -14.78 0.86
N LEU A 117 -12.43 -14.10 -0.21
CA LEU A 117 -13.32 -14.63 -1.25
C LEU A 117 -12.65 -15.63 -2.20
N ARG A 118 -11.39 -16.00 -1.94
CA ARG A 118 -10.57 -16.94 -2.72
C ARG A 118 -10.53 -16.62 -4.22
N GLN A 119 -10.58 -15.34 -4.57
CA GLN A 119 -10.51 -14.86 -5.95
C GLN A 119 -9.07 -14.92 -6.43
N LYS A 120 -8.76 -15.83 -7.35
CA LYS A 120 -7.39 -16.10 -7.82
C LYS A 120 -6.80 -14.99 -8.68
N TRP A 121 -7.62 -14.15 -9.33
CA TRP A 121 -7.14 -13.08 -10.21
C TRP A 121 -6.41 -11.96 -9.49
N ARG A 122 -6.59 -11.83 -8.16
CA ARG A 122 -5.90 -10.80 -7.36
C ARG A 122 -4.37 -10.91 -7.41
N THR A 123 -3.82 -12.08 -7.70
CA THR A 123 -2.38 -12.37 -7.55
C THR A 123 -1.49 -11.55 -8.47
N SER A 124 -2.01 -11.02 -9.57
CA SER A 124 -1.25 -10.16 -10.49
C SER A 124 -1.27 -8.68 -10.09
N VAL A 125 -2.21 -8.25 -9.23
CA VAL A 125 -2.45 -6.83 -8.92
C VAL A 125 -2.21 -6.50 -7.45
N ASN A 126 -2.24 -7.48 -6.56
CA ASN A 126 -2.19 -7.27 -5.10
C ASN A 126 -1.00 -6.40 -4.66
N ARG A 127 0.21 -6.65 -5.17
CA ARG A 127 1.40 -5.89 -4.74
C ARG A 127 1.32 -4.41 -5.12
N ALA A 128 0.82 -4.11 -6.30
CA ALA A 128 0.63 -2.74 -6.78
C ALA A 128 -0.51 -2.04 -6.01
N ALA A 129 -1.60 -2.76 -5.74
CA ALA A 129 -2.74 -2.26 -4.97
C ALA A 129 -2.39 -1.95 -3.50
N GLU A 130 -1.58 -2.80 -2.86
CA GLU A 130 -1.06 -2.57 -1.52
C GLU A 130 -0.11 -1.36 -1.49
N ALA A 131 0.81 -1.22 -2.46
CA ALA A 131 1.68 -0.06 -2.56
C ALA A 131 0.88 1.24 -2.78
N MET A 132 -0.13 1.22 -3.65
CA MET A 132 -1.05 2.34 -3.86
C MET A 132 -1.73 2.76 -2.55
N THR A 133 -2.14 1.79 -1.72
CA THR A 133 -2.73 2.07 -0.40
C THR A 133 -1.76 2.86 0.47
N LEU A 134 -0.49 2.42 0.56
CA LEU A 134 0.49 3.07 1.42
C LEU A 134 0.75 4.52 1.01
N PHE A 135 0.88 4.77 -0.30
CA PHE A 135 1.06 6.14 -0.80
C PHE A 135 -0.19 7.00 -0.59
N ALA A 136 -1.38 6.45 -0.81
CA ALA A 136 -2.63 7.16 -0.58
C ALA A 136 -2.82 7.52 0.90
N VAL A 137 -2.51 6.61 1.83
CA VAL A 137 -2.57 6.86 3.28
C VAL A 137 -1.52 7.87 3.71
N ALA A 138 -0.32 7.83 3.12
CA ALA A 138 0.71 8.84 3.38
C ALA A 138 0.24 10.23 2.95
N CYS A 139 -0.37 10.37 1.77
CA CYS A 139 -0.97 11.62 1.33
C CYS A 139 -2.14 12.07 2.22
N ALA A 140 -3.02 11.14 2.61
CA ALA A 140 -4.15 11.42 3.48
C ALA A 140 -3.71 11.92 4.86
N GLY A 141 -2.69 11.30 5.46
CA GLY A 141 -2.19 11.63 6.80
C GLY A 141 -1.63 13.04 6.93
N ILE A 142 -1.27 13.70 5.82
CA ILE A 142 -0.80 15.09 5.82
C ILE A 142 -1.96 16.04 6.18
N PHE A 143 -3.15 15.83 5.63
CA PHE A 143 -4.27 16.77 5.74
C PHE A 143 -4.75 17.01 7.18
N PRO A 144 -4.98 15.99 8.03
CA PRO A 144 -5.34 16.19 9.43
C PRO A 144 -4.29 16.99 10.22
N LEU A 145 -3.02 16.90 9.83
CA LEU A 145 -1.94 17.65 10.47
C LEU A 145 -1.91 19.11 10.00
N ILE A 146 -2.05 19.37 8.71
CA ILE A 146 -1.90 20.73 8.16
C ILE A 146 -3.17 21.58 8.26
N HIS A 147 -4.35 20.95 8.36
CA HIS A 147 -5.61 21.68 8.45
C HIS A 147 -5.88 22.30 9.82
N VAL A 148 -5.09 21.94 10.83
CA VAL A 148 -5.20 22.53 12.15
C VAL A 148 -4.41 23.83 12.21
N GLY A 149 -5.00 24.88 12.80
CA GLY A 149 -4.33 26.17 12.95
C GLY A 149 -3.04 26.13 13.79
N ARG A 150 -2.83 25.06 14.58
CA ARG A 150 -1.64 24.88 15.41
C ARG A 150 -1.14 23.45 15.33
N ILE A 151 -0.39 23.15 14.27
CA ILE A 151 0.14 21.81 13.98
C ILE A 151 0.95 21.22 15.15
N TRP A 152 1.76 22.05 15.82
CA TRP A 152 2.57 21.62 16.96
C TRP A 152 1.72 21.05 18.10
N TYR A 153 0.53 21.58 18.37
CA TYR A 153 -0.33 21.00 19.42
C TYR A 153 -1.01 19.71 18.95
N ALA A 154 -1.39 19.61 17.67
CA ALA A 154 -2.02 18.41 17.15
C ALA A 154 -1.13 17.17 17.32
N LEU A 155 0.19 17.30 17.07
CA LEU A 155 1.10 16.16 17.17
C LEU A 155 1.29 15.63 18.61
N TRP A 156 1.22 16.50 19.62
CA TRP A 156 1.48 16.14 21.02
C TRP A 156 0.23 15.85 21.83
N TRP A 157 -0.93 16.40 21.45
CA TRP A 157 -2.16 16.34 22.25
C TRP A 157 -3.25 15.43 21.68
N LEU A 158 -3.12 14.98 20.42
CA LEU A 158 -4.02 13.97 19.85
C LEU A 158 -3.68 12.55 20.32
N PRO A 159 -2.41 12.13 20.40
CA PRO A 159 -2.08 10.81 20.94
C PRO A 159 -2.34 10.76 22.45
N PRO A 160 -2.84 9.64 23.00
CA PRO A 160 -3.07 9.47 24.42
C PRO A 160 -1.74 9.23 25.16
N ILE A 161 -0.97 10.30 25.37
CA ILE A 161 0.33 10.26 26.05
C ILE A 161 0.17 10.89 27.45
N PRO A 162 0.61 10.21 28.52
CA PRO A 162 0.63 10.79 29.86
C PRO A 162 1.41 12.11 29.87
N ASN A 163 0.81 13.16 30.40
CA ASN A 163 1.44 14.48 30.54
C ASN A 163 1.43 14.93 32.00
N ASN A 164 2.24 15.94 32.31
CA ASN A 164 2.40 16.47 33.66
C ASN A 164 1.10 17.06 34.26
N TYR A 165 0.07 17.27 33.43
CA TYR A 165 -1.20 17.88 33.82
C TYR A 165 -2.36 16.86 33.89
N ASP A 166 -2.09 15.57 33.66
CA ASP A 166 -3.07 14.48 33.58
C ASP A 166 -4.27 14.78 32.65
N ILE A 167 -3.99 15.50 31.56
CA ILE A 167 -5.00 15.87 30.56
C ILE A 167 -5.08 14.78 29.49
N TRP A 168 -6.28 14.28 29.23
CA TRP A 168 -6.53 13.24 28.23
C TRP A 168 -7.30 13.76 27.02
N PRO A 169 -7.11 13.17 25.82
CA PRO A 169 -7.94 13.46 24.66
C PRO A 169 -9.41 13.11 24.87
N GLN A 170 -10.30 13.80 24.14
CA GLN A 170 -11.74 13.51 24.18
C GLN A 170 -12.10 12.31 23.30
N PHE A 171 -12.31 11.14 23.93
CA PHE A 171 -12.66 9.88 23.25
C PHE A 171 -14.03 9.85 22.56
N ARG A 172 -14.88 10.87 22.74
CA ARG A 172 -16.16 10.98 22.02
C ARG A 172 -16.05 11.70 20.67
N SER A 173 -14.90 12.30 20.38
CA SER A 173 -14.70 13.08 19.15
C SER A 173 -14.40 12.16 17.95
N PRO A 174 -15.18 12.24 16.86
CA PRO A 174 -14.88 11.49 15.63
C PRO A 174 -13.51 11.85 15.04
N LEU A 175 -13.06 13.10 15.17
CA LEU A 175 -11.73 13.51 14.70
C LEU A 175 -10.59 12.80 15.45
N LEU A 176 -10.80 12.42 16.71
CA LEU A 176 -9.84 11.61 17.44
C LEU A 176 -9.88 10.15 16.95
N TRP A 177 -11.05 9.63 16.63
CA TRP A 177 -11.18 8.29 16.03
C TRP A 177 -10.46 8.21 14.69
N ASP A 178 -10.49 9.27 13.89
CA ASP A 178 -9.73 9.34 12.63
C ASP A 178 -8.22 9.18 12.87
N VAL A 179 -7.66 9.79 13.93
CA VAL A 179 -6.23 9.62 14.28
C VAL A 179 -5.90 8.15 14.53
N PHE A 180 -6.73 7.46 15.32
CA PHE A 180 -6.53 6.03 15.58
C PHE A 180 -6.78 5.17 14.34
N ALA A 181 -7.84 5.45 13.58
CA ALA A 181 -8.20 4.70 12.40
C ALA A 181 -7.12 4.81 11.32
N VAL A 182 -6.65 6.01 11.00
CA VAL A 182 -5.63 6.23 9.96
C VAL A 182 -4.26 5.70 10.41
N SER A 183 -3.87 5.88 11.67
CA SER A 183 -2.58 5.36 12.17
C SER A 183 -2.52 3.83 12.22
N THR A 184 -3.58 3.18 12.72
CA THR A 184 -3.69 1.72 12.71
C THR A 184 -3.81 1.20 11.28
N TYR A 185 -4.61 1.83 10.43
CA TYR A 185 -4.74 1.47 9.03
C TYR A 185 -3.40 1.54 8.28
N GLY A 186 -2.65 2.63 8.44
CA GLY A 186 -1.33 2.80 7.83
C GLY A 186 -0.33 1.76 8.34
N THR A 187 -0.31 1.50 9.65
CA THR A 187 0.63 0.56 10.27
C THR A 187 0.33 -0.88 9.86
N VAL A 188 -0.94 -1.30 9.94
CA VAL A 188 -1.36 -2.66 9.55
C VAL A 188 -1.14 -2.86 8.04
N SER A 189 -1.47 -1.87 7.21
CA SER A 189 -1.23 -1.94 5.77
C SER A 189 0.27 -2.06 5.46
N LEU A 190 1.13 -1.34 6.18
CA LEU A 190 2.58 -1.40 6.01
C LEU A 190 3.12 -2.78 6.38
N LEU A 191 2.71 -3.32 7.53
CA LEU A 191 3.09 -4.66 7.97
C LEU A 191 2.60 -5.73 6.99
N PHE A 192 1.37 -5.62 6.52
CA PHE A 192 0.78 -6.57 5.58
C PHE A 192 1.52 -6.57 4.23
N TRP A 193 1.76 -5.39 3.67
CA TRP A 193 2.52 -5.26 2.42
C TRP A 193 3.96 -5.76 2.58
N TYR A 194 4.63 -5.39 3.67
CA TYR A 194 6.02 -5.74 3.92
C TYR A 194 6.20 -7.24 4.14
N THR A 195 5.35 -7.87 4.95
CA THR A 195 5.39 -9.33 5.17
C THR A 195 5.16 -10.10 3.88
N GLY A 196 4.26 -9.62 3.01
CA GLY A 196 4.11 -10.18 1.68
C GLY A 196 5.38 -10.03 0.83
N LEU A 197 6.14 -8.94 0.98
CA LEU A 197 7.32 -8.61 0.18
C LEU A 197 8.58 -9.44 0.55
N ILE A 198 8.62 -10.03 1.76
CA ILE A 198 9.75 -10.84 2.25
C ILE A 198 10.24 -11.90 1.22
N PRO A 199 9.39 -12.78 0.67
CA PRO A 199 9.81 -13.76 -0.33
C PRO A 199 10.29 -13.13 -1.66
N ASP A 200 9.72 -11.99 -2.06
CA ASP A 200 10.12 -11.27 -3.27
C ASP A 200 11.53 -10.69 -3.09
N LEU A 201 11.82 -10.13 -1.91
CA LEU A 201 13.15 -9.62 -1.55
C LEU A 201 14.19 -10.75 -1.46
N ALA A 202 13.82 -11.93 -0.98
CA ALA A 202 14.68 -13.09 -0.97
C ALA A 202 15.06 -13.51 -2.40
N THR A 203 14.11 -13.49 -3.33
CA THR A 203 14.35 -13.76 -4.76
C THR A 203 15.31 -12.74 -5.36
N MET A 204 15.13 -11.45 -5.06
CA MET A 204 16.02 -10.38 -5.53
C MET A 204 17.43 -10.45 -4.91
N ARG A 205 17.55 -10.86 -3.64
CA ARG A 205 18.84 -11.11 -2.97
C ARG A 205 19.64 -12.19 -3.69
N ASP A 206 19.00 -13.28 -4.08
CA ASP A 206 19.67 -14.43 -4.67
C ASP A 206 20.10 -14.16 -6.12
N ARG A 207 19.42 -13.23 -6.81
CA ARG A 207 19.79 -12.76 -8.16
C ARG A 207 20.77 -11.59 -8.19
N ALA A 208 20.88 -10.82 -7.10
CA ALA A 208 21.72 -9.62 -7.07
C ALA A 208 23.23 -9.93 -7.25
N THR A 209 23.84 -9.33 -8.28
CA THR A 209 25.27 -9.45 -8.58
C THR A 209 26.16 -8.55 -7.72
N SER A 210 25.63 -7.38 -7.31
CA SER A 210 26.36 -6.44 -6.46
C SER A 210 26.30 -6.82 -4.99
N LYS A 211 27.46 -6.80 -4.31
CA LYS A 211 27.58 -7.07 -2.86
C LYS A 211 26.68 -6.17 -2.02
N VAL A 212 26.52 -4.90 -2.40
CA VAL A 212 25.68 -3.93 -1.69
C VAL A 212 24.20 -4.26 -1.86
N LYS A 213 23.75 -4.52 -3.10
CA LYS A 213 22.36 -4.90 -3.38
C LYS A 213 21.99 -6.20 -2.66
N LYS A 214 22.89 -7.19 -2.68
CA LYS A 214 22.71 -8.47 -1.98
C LYS A 214 22.60 -8.31 -0.47
N PHE A 215 23.42 -7.44 0.13
CA PHE A 215 23.33 -7.14 1.56
C PHE A 215 22.01 -6.46 1.92
N LEU A 216 21.60 -5.43 1.17
CA LEU A 216 20.34 -4.70 1.41
C LEU A 216 19.12 -5.62 1.28
N TYR A 217 19.01 -6.35 0.16
CA TYR A 217 17.91 -7.31 -0.02
C TYR A 217 17.95 -8.44 1.01
N GLY A 218 19.14 -8.89 1.41
CA GLY A 218 19.30 -9.90 2.46
C GLY A 218 18.85 -9.45 3.84
N PHE A 219 19.14 -8.20 4.20
CA PHE A 219 18.68 -7.59 5.45
C PHE A 219 17.14 -7.51 5.50
N PHE A 220 16.52 -6.98 4.44
CA PHE A 220 15.06 -6.84 4.39
C PHE A 220 14.30 -8.17 4.20
N ALA A 221 14.96 -9.23 3.73
CA ALA A 221 14.38 -10.56 3.58
C ALA A 221 14.42 -11.40 4.87
N PHE A 222 14.97 -10.89 5.98
CA PHE A 222 15.06 -11.58 7.28
C PHE A 222 15.53 -13.05 7.22
N GLY A 223 16.50 -13.35 6.36
CA GLY A 223 17.03 -14.71 6.24
C GLY A 223 16.04 -15.74 5.67
N TRP A 224 15.00 -15.31 4.95
CA TRP A 224 14.01 -16.19 4.34
C TRP A 224 14.65 -17.26 3.44
N THR A 225 14.30 -18.52 3.71
CA THR A 225 14.76 -19.74 3.01
C THR A 225 13.63 -20.52 2.35
N GLY A 226 12.36 -20.10 2.55
CA GLY A 226 11.18 -20.79 2.00
C GLY A 226 10.80 -22.09 2.72
N SER A 227 11.37 -22.35 3.90
CA SER A 227 11.06 -23.48 4.80
C SER A 227 10.13 -23.08 5.93
#